data_AF-A0A3C1W7Y8-F1
#
_entry.id   AF-A0A3C1W7Y8-F1
#
_cell.length_a   1.000
_cell.length_b   1.000
_cell.length_c   1.000
_cell.angle_alpha   90.00
_cell.angle_beta   90.00
_cell.angle_gamma   90.00
#
_symmetry.space_group_name_H-M   'P 1'
#
loop_
_entity.id
_entity.type
_entity.pdbx_description
1 polymer ?
#
loop_
_entity_poly.entity_id
_entity_poly.type
_entity_poly.pdbx_seq_one_letter_code
_entity_poly.pdbx_strand_id
1 'polypeptide(L)'
;LCQTGWADFIFQAMFAATAATIVSGAVAERVKLSSFMIFAAILVGVAYPITGGWKWGGGWLDQMGFYDFAGSSVVHAFGGFAALACVIVLGPRKGKYTEKGIKPILGGNMPLAAIGAILLWFGWFGFNGGSVLSADPGLIGYVIVTTALAAAAGGITTIAVAWFVTKKPDLSMALNGILAGLVGITAGADQMTILGAVIAGGIGGAIVVFAILFFDNLKIDDPVGAISVHGVVGMWGTVAVGLPFLTMEGAGAPILVQLIGTLAISGFAFAFSLIIFGILKATIGVRVEEEEEVKGLDVAEHGIPAYGAENAEM
;
A
#
# COMPACT_ATOMS: atom_id res chain seq x y z
N LEU A 1 -23.00 14.57 -16.07
CA LEU A 1 -23.91 13.78 -15.21
C LEU A 1 -23.19 12.88 -14.20
N CYS A 2 -21.87 12.66 -14.30
CA CYS A 2 -21.17 11.66 -13.46
C CYS A 2 -20.26 12.24 -12.35
N GLN A 3 -19.78 13.48 -12.50
CA GLN A 3 -18.98 14.16 -11.47
C GLN A 3 -19.67 15.44 -11.01
N THR A 4 -20.12 15.43 -9.76
CA THR A 4 -20.44 16.63 -8.99
C THR A 4 -19.30 16.86 -8.00
N GLY A 5 -19.19 18.05 -7.42
CA GLY A 5 -18.23 18.28 -6.33
C GLY A 5 -18.41 17.31 -5.15
N TRP A 6 -19.63 16.83 -4.91
CA TRP A 6 -19.90 15.81 -3.89
C TRP A 6 -19.38 14.43 -4.26
N ALA A 7 -19.56 14.02 -5.51
CA ALA A 7 -19.08 12.75 -6.02
C ALA A 7 -17.54 12.71 -6.05
N ASP A 8 -16.91 13.80 -6.50
CA ASP A 8 -15.47 13.94 -6.49
C ASP A 8 -14.92 13.96 -5.06
N PHE A 9 -15.52 14.75 -4.16
CA PHE A 9 -15.14 14.78 -2.75
C PHE A 9 -15.15 13.39 -2.11
N ILE A 10 -16.26 12.65 -2.19
CA ILE A 10 -16.35 11.36 -1.52
C ILE A 10 -15.42 10.33 -2.17
N PHE A 11 -15.24 10.38 -3.48
CA PHE A 11 -14.31 9.51 -4.20
C PHE A 11 -12.88 9.76 -3.73
N GLN A 12 -12.41 11.01 -3.76
CA GLN A 12 -11.06 11.37 -3.30
C GLN A 12 -10.87 11.11 -1.80
N ALA A 13 -11.91 11.30 -0.97
CA ALA A 13 -11.86 10.99 0.45
C ALA A 13 -11.60 9.49 0.71
N MET A 14 -12.11 8.58 -0.13
CA MET A 14 -11.80 7.15 0.00
C MET A 14 -10.34 6.84 -0.34
N PHE A 15 -9.73 7.58 -1.27
CA PHE A 15 -8.30 7.44 -1.60
C PHE A 15 -7.43 7.95 -0.45
N ALA A 16 -7.81 9.08 0.14
CA ALA A 16 -7.17 9.62 1.35
C ALA A 16 -7.27 8.64 2.53
N ALA A 17 -8.45 8.06 2.76
CA ALA A 17 -8.64 7.03 3.77
C ALA A 17 -7.77 5.79 3.52
N THR A 18 -7.64 5.36 2.26
CA THR A 18 -6.76 4.25 1.85
C THR A 18 -5.31 4.51 2.24
N ALA A 19 -4.80 5.73 2.04
CA ALA A 19 -3.44 6.09 2.46
C ALA A 19 -3.22 5.90 3.97
N ALA A 20 -4.21 6.23 4.81
CA ALA A 20 -4.12 6.05 6.26
C ALA A 20 -4.25 4.57 6.68
N THR A 21 -5.12 3.79 6.02
CA THR A 21 -5.29 2.36 6.35
C THR A 21 -4.11 1.50 5.91
N ILE A 22 -3.32 1.95 4.92
CA ILE A 22 -2.00 1.36 4.63
C ILE A 22 -1.09 1.46 5.87
N VAL A 23 -1.07 2.62 6.53
CA VAL A 23 -0.29 2.80 7.75
C VAL A 23 -0.81 1.91 8.89
N SER A 24 -2.13 1.82 9.08
CA SER A 24 -2.71 1.00 10.18
C SER A 24 -2.24 -0.45 10.13
N GLY A 25 -2.19 -1.06 8.93
CA GLY A 25 -1.70 -2.43 8.77
C GLY A 25 -0.23 -2.59 9.16
N ALA A 26 0.61 -1.61 8.81
CA ALA A 26 2.04 -1.63 9.12
C ALA A 26 2.31 -1.44 10.63
N VAL A 27 1.46 -0.70 11.34
CA VAL A 27 1.63 -0.39 12.77
C VAL A 27 0.82 -1.30 13.72
N ALA A 28 0.04 -2.23 13.18
CA ALA A 28 -0.80 -3.16 13.94
C ALA A 28 -0.05 -3.95 15.04
N GLU A 29 -0.82 -4.46 16.01
CA GLU A 29 -0.38 -5.27 17.18
C GLU A 29 0.40 -4.52 18.28
N ARG A 30 1.00 -3.36 18.02
CA ARG A 30 1.74 -2.61 19.07
C ARG A 30 1.47 -1.12 19.15
N VAL A 31 0.74 -0.55 18.19
CA VAL A 31 0.47 0.89 18.19
C VAL A 31 -0.57 1.24 19.24
N LYS A 32 -0.39 2.36 19.92
CA LYS A 32 -1.41 2.94 20.79
C LYS A 32 -2.52 3.58 19.95
N LEU A 33 -3.75 3.07 20.04
CA LEU A 33 -4.86 3.47 19.17
C LEU A 33 -5.12 4.98 19.15
N SER A 34 -5.16 5.63 20.31
CA SER A 34 -5.40 7.08 20.40
C SER A 34 -4.37 7.92 19.64
N SER A 35 -3.10 7.51 19.67
CA SER A 35 -2.01 8.20 18.96
C SER A 35 -2.09 7.96 17.47
N PHE A 36 -2.46 6.74 17.07
CA PHE A 36 -2.72 6.42 15.67
C PHE A 36 -3.90 7.23 15.10
N MET A 37 -4.99 7.40 15.85
CA MET A 37 -6.15 8.17 15.38
C MET A 37 -5.81 9.65 15.17
N ILE A 38 -5.02 10.26 16.07
CA ILE A 38 -4.53 11.64 15.90
C ILE A 38 -3.62 11.73 14.67
N PHE A 39 -2.67 10.80 14.54
CA PHE A 39 -1.79 10.73 13.37
C PHE A 39 -2.58 10.62 12.06
N ALA A 40 -3.53 9.67 11.99
CA ALA A 40 -4.33 9.42 10.80
C ALA A 40 -5.15 10.65 10.39
N ALA A 41 -5.76 11.36 11.36
CA ALA A 41 -6.50 12.59 11.10
C ALA A 41 -5.60 13.68 10.50
N ILE A 42 -4.37 13.84 11.00
CA ILE A 42 -3.41 14.82 10.48
C ILE A 42 -2.88 14.41 9.10
N LEU A 43 -2.58 13.13 8.90
CA LEU A 43 -2.10 12.60 7.63
C LEU A 43 -3.14 12.81 6.52
N VAL A 44 -4.41 12.45 6.79
CA VAL A 44 -5.53 12.57 5.83
C VAL A 44 -5.97 14.02 5.65
N GLY A 45 -6.00 14.81 6.72
CA GLY A 45 -6.50 16.18 6.67
C GLY A 45 -5.50 17.20 6.11
N VAL A 46 -4.20 16.89 6.16
CA VAL A 46 -3.14 17.85 5.81
C VAL A 46 -2.18 17.30 4.76
N ALA A 47 -1.46 16.21 5.07
CA ALA A 47 -0.38 15.74 4.20
C ALA A 47 -0.89 15.18 2.87
N TYR A 48 -1.90 14.33 2.91
CA TYR A 48 -2.44 13.70 1.71
C TYR A 48 -3.03 14.72 0.72
N PRO A 49 -3.86 15.71 1.13
CA PRO A 49 -4.35 16.76 0.25
C PRO A 49 -3.24 17.59 -0.41
N ILE A 50 -2.11 17.81 0.28
CA ILE A 50 -0.96 18.54 -0.29
C ILE A 50 -0.40 17.77 -1.49
N THR A 51 -0.07 16.48 -1.32
CA THR A 51 0.49 15.66 -2.40
C THR A 51 -0.53 15.33 -3.48
N GLY A 52 -1.79 15.11 -3.11
CA GLY A 52 -2.91 14.99 -4.04
C GLY A 52 -3.05 16.25 -4.90
N GLY A 53 -2.92 17.43 -4.30
CA GLY A 53 -2.93 18.72 -5.01
C GLY A 53 -1.78 18.88 -6.00
N TRP A 54 -0.61 18.26 -5.74
CA TRP A 54 0.52 18.33 -6.69
C TRP A 54 0.19 17.67 -8.03
N LYS A 55 -0.58 16.57 -8.04
CA LYS A 55 -0.90 15.80 -9.25
C LYS A 55 -2.35 15.94 -9.73
N TRP A 56 -3.33 15.85 -8.84
CA TRP A 56 -4.76 15.90 -9.21
C TRP A 56 -5.41 17.28 -9.01
N GLY A 57 -4.68 18.23 -8.39
CA GLY A 57 -5.14 19.61 -8.20
C GLY A 57 -4.57 20.64 -9.17
N GLY A 58 -3.90 20.21 -10.25
CA GLY A 58 -3.22 21.12 -11.19
C GLY A 58 -1.90 21.71 -10.68
N GLY A 59 -1.31 21.09 -9.65
CA GLY A 59 -0.07 21.52 -9.04
C GLY A 59 1.18 21.24 -9.89
N TRP A 60 2.35 21.44 -9.29
CA TRP A 60 3.62 21.45 -10.00
C TRP A 60 3.98 20.11 -10.67
N LEU A 61 3.60 18.96 -10.07
CA LEU A 61 3.83 17.66 -10.69
C LEU A 61 2.97 17.48 -11.94
N ASP A 62 1.70 17.86 -11.87
CA ASP A 62 0.80 17.83 -13.02
C ASP A 62 1.33 18.70 -14.17
N GLN A 63 1.77 19.93 -13.86
CA GLN A 63 2.34 20.86 -14.84
C GLN A 63 3.65 20.35 -15.47
N MET A 64 4.42 19.53 -14.75
CA MET A 64 5.62 18.88 -15.28
C MET A 64 5.31 17.69 -16.19
N GLY A 65 4.05 17.26 -16.29
CA GLY A 65 3.65 16.07 -17.04
C GLY A 65 3.82 14.77 -16.25
N PHE A 66 3.83 14.83 -14.91
CA PHE A 66 3.78 13.64 -14.07
C PHE A 66 2.46 12.92 -14.29
N TYR A 67 2.52 11.60 -14.47
CA TYR A 67 1.34 10.78 -14.70
C TYR A 67 1.15 9.76 -13.59
N ASP A 68 -0.02 9.81 -12.97
CA ASP A 68 -0.45 8.84 -11.96
C ASP A 68 -1.98 8.81 -11.99
N PHE A 69 -2.51 7.84 -12.73
CA PHE A 69 -3.94 7.74 -13.06
C PHE A 69 -4.80 7.60 -11.81
N ALA A 70 -4.59 6.53 -11.04
CA ALA A 70 -5.35 6.23 -9.83
C ALA A 70 -4.50 6.24 -8.55
N GLY A 71 -3.20 6.53 -8.61
CA GLY A 71 -2.39 6.77 -7.41
C GLY A 71 -1.45 5.65 -6.98
N SER A 72 -0.63 5.09 -7.89
CA SER A 72 0.50 4.23 -7.45
C SER A 72 1.48 5.02 -6.59
N SER A 73 1.69 6.31 -6.86
CA SER A 73 2.45 7.19 -5.96
C SER A 73 1.55 7.95 -5.00
N VAL A 74 0.53 8.63 -5.52
CA VAL A 74 -0.31 9.56 -4.73
C VAL A 74 -1.02 8.87 -3.56
N VAL A 75 -1.39 7.59 -3.69
CA VAL A 75 -1.99 6.81 -2.61
C VAL A 75 -1.01 5.78 -2.06
N HIS A 76 -0.50 4.89 -2.92
CA HIS A 76 0.23 3.72 -2.44
C HIS A 76 1.64 4.06 -1.98
N ALA A 77 2.47 4.72 -2.80
CA ALA A 77 3.81 5.10 -2.35
C ALA A 77 3.72 6.09 -1.17
N PHE A 78 2.81 7.07 -1.23
CA PHE A 78 2.53 7.96 -0.11
C PHE A 78 2.24 7.18 1.19
N GLY A 79 1.24 6.28 1.17
CA GLY A 79 0.86 5.49 2.34
C GLY A 79 1.98 4.56 2.81
N GLY A 80 2.69 3.92 1.88
CA GLY A 80 3.79 3.00 2.19
C GLY A 80 5.01 3.69 2.80
N PHE A 81 5.36 4.89 2.34
CA PHE A 81 6.46 5.67 2.92
C PHE A 81 6.06 6.38 4.23
N ALA A 82 4.79 6.77 4.38
CA ALA A 82 4.24 7.15 5.68
C ALA A 82 4.32 5.98 6.68
N ALA A 83 3.95 4.77 6.24
CA ALA A 83 4.05 3.55 7.04
C ALA A 83 5.49 3.24 7.44
N LEU A 84 6.45 3.35 6.51
CA LEU A 84 7.87 3.17 6.79
C LEU A 84 8.36 4.11 7.90
N ALA A 85 8.01 5.40 7.84
CA ALA A 85 8.37 6.35 8.87
C ALA A 85 7.78 5.95 10.25
N CYS A 86 6.50 5.60 10.29
CA CYS A 86 5.84 5.18 11.52
C CYS A 86 6.44 3.91 12.11
N VAL A 87 6.74 2.90 11.29
CA VAL A 87 7.35 1.64 11.74
C VAL A 87 8.77 1.86 12.30
N ILE A 88 9.58 2.73 11.69
CA ILE A 88 10.91 3.08 12.20
C ILE A 88 10.82 3.70 13.60
N VAL A 89 9.85 4.60 13.80
CA VAL A 89 9.64 5.27 15.10
C VAL A 89 9.05 4.32 16.14
N LEU A 90 8.13 3.44 15.74
CA LEU A 90 7.41 2.48 16.59
C LEU A 90 8.30 1.31 17.04
N GLY A 91 9.23 0.89 16.18
CA GLY A 91 10.07 -0.28 16.38
C GLY A 91 9.36 -1.62 16.14
N PRO A 92 10.13 -2.72 16.16
CA PRO A 92 9.61 -4.05 15.86
C PRO A 92 8.70 -4.61 16.96
N ARG A 93 7.84 -5.57 16.63
CA ARG A 93 7.12 -6.38 17.62
C ARG A 93 8.08 -7.24 18.42
N LYS A 94 7.75 -7.44 19.69
CA LYS A 94 8.61 -8.20 20.59
C LYS A 94 8.77 -9.65 20.11
N GLY A 95 9.98 -10.18 20.21
CA GLY A 95 10.29 -11.57 19.88
C GLY A 95 10.41 -11.92 18.39
N LYS A 96 10.11 -11.00 17.47
CA LYS A 96 10.31 -11.24 16.02
C LYS A 96 11.79 -11.33 15.64
N TYR A 97 12.59 -10.35 16.06
CA TYR A 97 14.02 -10.30 15.75
C TYR A 97 14.84 -10.68 16.97
N THR A 98 15.55 -11.81 16.90
CA THR A 98 16.35 -12.34 18.00
C THR A 98 17.81 -12.53 17.57
N GLU A 99 18.71 -12.74 18.53
CA GLU A 99 20.10 -13.11 18.25
C GLU A 99 20.22 -14.44 17.48
N LYS A 100 19.24 -15.33 17.64
CA LYS A 100 19.18 -16.63 16.95
C LYS A 100 18.61 -16.54 15.53
N GLY A 101 18.21 -15.35 15.09
CA GLY A 101 17.61 -15.08 13.80
C GLY A 101 16.18 -14.54 13.89
N ILE A 102 15.50 -14.54 12.74
CA ILE A 102 14.15 -14.04 12.59
C ILE A 102 13.15 -15.15 12.96
N LYS A 103 12.26 -14.85 13.90
CA LYS A 103 11.10 -15.67 14.25
C LYS A 103 9.85 -15.04 13.64
N PRO A 104 9.26 -15.62 12.58
CA PRO A 104 8.05 -15.07 11.97
C PRO A 104 6.89 -15.02 12.97
N ILE A 105 6.15 -13.91 12.98
CA ILE A 105 4.85 -13.81 13.65
C ILE A 105 3.81 -14.12 12.58
N LEU A 106 3.08 -15.22 12.77
CA LEU A 106 2.13 -15.74 11.78
C LEU A 106 0.80 -14.98 11.85
N GLY A 107 0.13 -14.87 10.71
CA GLY A 107 -1.19 -14.27 10.64
C GLY A 107 -2.22 -15.07 11.44
N GLY A 108 -3.06 -14.37 12.22
CA GLY A 108 -4.05 -15.02 13.10
C GLY A 108 -5.18 -15.75 12.37
N ASN A 109 -5.47 -15.41 11.10
CA ASN A 109 -6.52 -16.08 10.31
C ASN A 109 -6.27 -15.93 8.79
N MET A 110 -5.64 -16.94 8.18
CA MET A 110 -5.30 -16.92 6.75
C MET A 110 -6.51 -16.97 5.79
N PRO A 111 -7.58 -17.74 6.07
CA PRO A 111 -8.82 -17.63 5.29
C PRO A 111 -9.41 -16.22 5.28
N LEU A 112 -9.42 -15.53 6.43
CA LEU A 112 -9.90 -14.15 6.50
C LEU A 112 -9.00 -13.19 5.72
N ALA A 113 -7.68 -13.39 5.76
CA ALA A 113 -6.75 -12.63 4.93
C ALA A 113 -7.02 -12.82 3.43
N ALA A 114 -7.34 -14.05 3.00
CA ALA A 114 -7.70 -14.33 1.61
C ALA A 114 -9.02 -13.65 1.20
N ILE A 115 -10.04 -13.66 2.08
CA ILE A 115 -11.28 -12.90 1.87
C ILE A 115 -10.96 -11.41 1.72
N GLY A 116 -10.11 -10.86 2.59
CA GLY A 116 -9.66 -9.47 2.50
C GLY A 116 -9.02 -9.14 1.15
N ALA A 117 -8.11 -9.99 0.66
CA ALA A 117 -7.48 -9.80 -0.65
C ALA A 117 -8.48 -9.83 -1.81
N ILE A 118 -9.49 -10.71 -1.75
CA ILE A 118 -10.56 -10.78 -2.77
C ILE A 118 -11.42 -9.51 -2.73
N LEU A 119 -11.77 -9.01 -1.54
CA LEU A 119 -12.52 -7.77 -1.39
C LEU A 119 -11.72 -6.56 -1.88
N LEU A 120 -10.41 -6.52 -1.62
CA LEU A 120 -9.52 -5.49 -2.15
C LEU A 120 -9.43 -5.55 -3.68
N TRP A 121 -9.30 -6.73 -4.27
CA TRP A 121 -9.32 -6.88 -5.73
C TRP A 121 -10.64 -6.40 -6.32
N PHE A 122 -11.77 -6.83 -5.76
CA PHE A 122 -13.10 -6.36 -6.19
C PHE A 122 -13.22 -4.84 -6.07
N GLY A 123 -12.84 -4.27 -4.92
CA GLY A 123 -12.86 -2.82 -4.68
C GLY A 123 -11.95 -2.05 -5.64
N TRP A 124 -10.84 -2.66 -6.09
CA TRP A 124 -9.92 -2.03 -7.02
C TRP A 124 -10.52 -1.77 -8.40
N PHE A 125 -11.56 -2.50 -8.80
CA PHE A 125 -12.32 -2.16 -10.00
C PHE A 125 -13.03 -0.81 -9.86
N GLY A 126 -13.54 -0.50 -8.68
CA GLY A 126 -14.07 0.83 -8.35
C GLY A 126 -12.96 1.88 -8.22
N PHE A 127 -11.82 1.51 -7.64
CA PHE A 127 -10.66 2.40 -7.46
C PHE A 127 -10.09 2.86 -8.80
N ASN A 128 -9.66 1.94 -9.66
CA ASN A 128 -9.11 2.27 -10.98
C ASN A 128 -10.23 2.67 -11.95
N GLY A 129 -11.31 1.91 -12.05
CA GLY A 129 -12.40 2.20 -12.99
C GLY A 129 -13.10 3.52 -12.69
N GLY A 130 -13.27 3.88 -11.41
CA GLY A 130 -13.81 5.18 -11.01
C GLY A 130 -12.89 6.36 -11.34
N SER A 131 -11.57 6.12 -11.43
CA SER A 131 -10.57 7.14 -11.79
C SER A 131 -10.64 7.55 -13.27
N VAL A 132 -11.50 6.90 -14.06
CA VAL A 132 -11.89 7.40 -15.39
C VAL A 132 -12.70 8.70 -15.28
N LEU A 133 -13.37 8.94 -14.14
CA LEU A 133 -14.10 10.18 -13.84
C LEU A 133 -15.18 10.55 -14.87
N SER A 134 -15.59 9.58 -15.67
CA SER A 134 -16.65 9.69 -16.68
C SER A 134 -17.37 8.33 -16.75
N ALA A 135 -18.51 8.29 -17.45
CA ALA A 135 -19.23 7.04 -17.69
C ALA A 135 -18.92 6.44 -19.08
N ASP A 136 -17.70 6.67 -19.61
CA ASP A 136 -17.28 6.09 -20.88
C ASP A 136 -17.13 4.56 -20.75
N PRO A 137 -18.03 3.76 -21.36
CA PRO A 137 -18.00 2.31 -21.19
C PRO A 137 -16.73 1.67 -21.78
N GLY A 138 -16.15 2.28 -22.82
CA GLY A 138 -14.95 1.77 -23.47
C GLY A 138 -13.74 1.84 -22.55
N LEU A 139 -13.44 3.04 -22.04
CA LEU A 139 -12.32 3.26 -21.14
C LEU A 139 -12.50 2.57 -19.79
N ILE A 140 -13.71 2.60 -19.20
CA ILE A 140 -14.00 1.86 -17.96
C ILE A 140 -13.73 0.36 -18.14
N GLY A 141 -14.26 -0.23 -19.23
CA GLY A 141 -14.04 -1.65 -19.52
C GLY A 141 -12.57 -1.99 -19.68
N TYR A 142 -11.81 -1.13 -20.38
CA TYR A 142 -10.37 -1.28 -20.56
C TYR A 142 -9.62 -1.29 -19.22
N VAL A 143 -9.86 -0.28 -18.38
CA VAL A 143 -9.21 -0.12 -17.07
C VAL A 143 -9.51 -1.28 -16.14
N ILE A 144 -10.73 -1.80 -16.14
CA ILE A 144 -11.10 -2.98 -15.33
C ILE A 144 -10.33 -4.21 -15.81
N VAL A 145 -10.19 -4.41 -17.13
CA VAL A 145 -9.45 -5.55 -17.69
C VAL A 145 -7.96 -5.47 -17.39
N THR A 146 -7.32 -4.32 -17.60
CA THR A 146 -5.88 -4.14 -17.28
C THR A 146 -5.63 -4.36 -15.78
N THR A 147 -6.53 -3.86 -14.92
CA THR A 147 -6.47 -4.06 -13.47
C THR A 147 -6.55 -5.54 -13.09
N ALA A 148 -7.51 -6.28 -13.64
CA ALA A 148 -7.68 -7.71 -13.35
C ALA A 148 -6.48 -8.54 -13.80
N LEU A 149 -5.97 -8.27 -15.00
CA LEU A 149 -4.85 -9.03 -15.57
C LEU A 149 -3.54 -8.75 -14.83
N ALA A 150 -3.29 -7.51 -14.42
CA ALA A 150 -2.12 -7.16 -13.62
C ALA A 150 -2.14 -7.83 -12.24
N ALA A 151 -3.30 -7.87 -11.58
CA ALA A 151 -3.48 -8.56 -10.30
C ALA A 151 -3.19 -10.06 -10.40
N ALA A 152 -3.76 -10.71 -11.43
CA ALA A 152 -3.53 -12.13 -11.69
C ALA A 152 -2.05 -12.43 -11.99
N ALA A 153 -1.43 -11.60 -12.84
CA ALA A 153 0.00 -11.71 -13.16
C ALA A 153 0.88 -11.53 -11.92
N GLY A 154 0.59 -10.53 -11.09
CA GLY A 154 1.30 -10.29 -9.83
C GLY A 154 1.23 -11.49 -8.89
N GLY A 155 0.05 -12.07 -8.69
CA GLY A 155 -0.12 -13.28 -7.88
C GLY A 155 0.67 -14.48 -8.43
N ILE A 156 0.53 -14.78 -9.73
CA ILE A 156 1.23 -15.91 -10.38
C ILE A 156 2.75 -15.74 -10.31
N THR A 157 3.26 -14.56 -10.68
CA THR A 157 4.70 -14.29 -10.65
C THR A 157 5.24 -14.37 -9.23
N THR A 158 4.51 -13.84 -8.25
CA THR A 158 4.90 -13.93 -6.84
C THR A 158 5.00 -15.37 -6.36
N ILE A 159 4.00 -16.21 -6.66
CA ILE A 159 4.03 -17.64 -6.33
C ILE A 159 5.26 -18.31 -6.96
N ALA A 160 5.53 -18.04 -8.24
CA ALA A 160 6.67 -18.61 -8.93
C ALA A 160 7.99 -18.17 -8.29
N VAL A 161 8.19 -16.86 -8.09
CA VAL A 161 9.41 -16.30 -7.50
C VAL A 161 9.60 -16.80 -6.05
N ALA A 162 8.55 -16.78 -5.23
CA ALA A 162 8.59 -17.30 -3.87
C ALA A 162 9.01 -18.78 -3.85
N TRP A 163 8.47 -19.61 -4.75
CA TRP A 163 8.88 -21.02 -4.86
C TRP A 163 10.38 -21.19 -5.10
N PHE A 164 10.98 -20.33 -5.94
CA PHE A 164 12.42 -20.38 -6.19
C PHE A 164 13.27 -19.88 -5.02
N VAL A 165 12.82 -18.82 -4.34
CA VAL A 165 13.55 -18.14 -3.27
C VAL A 165 13.41 -18.86 -1.92
N THR A 166 12.19 -19.16 -1.50
CA THR A 166 11.87 -19.73 -0.18
C THR A 166 11.72 -21.25 -0.18
N LYS A 167 11.71 -21.88 -1.37
CA LYS A 167 11.55 -23.34 -1.59
C LYS A 167 10.21 -23.91 -1.09
N LYS A 168 9.26 -23.07 -0.69
CA LYS A 168 7.93 -23.49 -0.22
C LYS A 168 6.85 -22.51 -0.70
N PRO A 169 5.64 -23.00 -0.99
CA PRO A 169 4.51 -22.10 -1.23
C PRO A 169 4.18 -21.33 0.06
N ASP A 170 3.93 -20.03 -0.08
CA ASP A 170 3.53 -19.14 1.00
C ASP A 170 2.27 -18.38 0.57
N LEU A 171 1.16 -18.63 1.29
CA LEU A 171 -0.12 -18.00 0.98
C LEU A 171 -0.07 -16.49 1.24
N SER A 172 0.56 -16.04 2.32
CA SER A 172 0.66 -14.60 2.61
C SER A 172 1.43 -13.88 1.51
N MET A 173 2.52 -14.48 1.04
CA MET A 173 3.29 -13.97 -0.09
C MET A 173 2.44 -13.90 -1.36
N ALA A 174 1.68 -14.95 -1.67
CA ALA A 174 0.79 -14.97 -2.84
C ALA A 174 -0.29 -13.87 -2.78
N LEU A 175 -0.91 -13.65 -1.62
CA LEU A 175 -1.89 -12.58 -1.40
C LEU A 175 -1.25 -11.20 -1.60
N ASN A 176 -0.05 -10.97 -1.04
CA ASN A 176 0.71 -9.75 -1.29
C ASN A 176 1.12 -9.59 -2.75
N GLY A 177 1.33 -10.68 -3.48
CA GLY A 177 1.58 -10.68 -4.91
C GLY A 177 0.40 -10.16 -5.75
N ILE A 178 -0.82 -10.55 -5.39
CA ILE A 178 -2.04 -10.04 -6.02
C ILE A 178 -2.15 -8.52 -5.78
N LEU A 179 -1.96 -8.09 -4.54
CA LEU A 179 -2.01 -6.67 -4.18
C LEU A 179 -0.89 -5.87 -4.86
N ALA A 180 0.31 -6.43 -4.97
CA ALA A 180 1.42 -5.82 -5.70
C ALA A 180 1.09 -5.67 -7.20
N GLY A 181 0.42 -6.64 -7.81
CA GLY A 181 -0.09 -6.53 -9.17
C GLY A 181 -1.08 -5.36 -9.34
N LEU A 182 -2.03 -5.23 -8.41
CA LEU A 182 -3.00 -4.13 -8.37
C LEU A 182 -2.34 -2.76 -8.17
N VAL A 183 -1.43 -2.63 -7.20
CA VAL A 183 -0.67 -1.40 -6.96
C VAL A 183 0.20 -1.04 -8.17
N GLY A 184 0.85 -2.03 -8.78
CA GLY A 184 1.77 -1.85 -9.89
C GLY A 184 1.12 -1.34 -11.18
N ILE A 185 -0.18 -1.58 -11.39
CA ILE A 185 -0.92 -1.07 -12.56
C ILE A 185 -1.65 0.25 -12.30
N THR A 186 -1.84 0.64 -11.04
CA THR A 186 -2.72 1.74 -10.63
C THR A 186 -2.37 3.09 -11.31
N ALA A 187 -1.10 3.40 -11.53
CA ALA A 187 -0.69 4.64 -12.20
C ALA A 187 -0.94 4.66 -13.71
N GLY A 188 -1.04 3.49 -14.36
CA GLY A 188 -1.08 3.37 -15.82
C GLY A 188 -2.23 2.52 -16.37
N ALA A 189 -3.23 2.20 -15.55
CA ALA A 189 -4.29 1.25 -15.91
C ALA A 189 -5.08 1.66 -17.16
N ASP A 190 -5.12 2.96 -17.48
CA ASP A 190 -5.81 3.54 -18.62
C ASP A 190 -4.91 3.76 -19.86
N GLN A 191 -3.58 3.65 -19.69
CA GLN A 191 -2.60 3.92 -20.75
C GLN A 191 -1.72 2.73 -21.14
N MET A 192 -1.60 1.72 -20.27
CA MET A 192 -0.82 0.52 -20.55
C MET A 192 -1.55 -0.42 -21.47
N THR A 193 -0.84 -1.00 -22.45
CA THR A 193 -1.39 -2.09 -23.27
C THR A 193 -1.81 -3.27 -22.38
N ILE A 194 -2.69 -4.14 -22.86
CA ILE A 194 -3.10 -5.36 -22.12
C ILE A 194 -1.87 -6.19 -21.69
N LEU A 195 -0.90 -6.37 -22.59
CA LEU A 195 0.34 -7.07 -22.26
C LEU A 195 1.23 -6.25 -21.32
N GLY A 196 1.29 -4.93 -21.51
CA GLY A 196 2.00 -4.02 -20.61
C GLY A 196 1.49 -4.10 -19.17
N ALA A 197 0.17 -4.19 -18.97
CA ALA A 197 -0.45 -4.37 -17.66
C ALA A 197 -0.06 -5.70 -17.01
N VAL A 198 -0.06 -6.79 -17.77
CA VAL A 198 0.42 -8.11 -17.32
C VAL A 198 1.89 -8.05 -16.90
N ILE A 199 2.74 -7.41 -17.70
CA ILE A 199 4.18 -7.28 -17.41
C ILE A 199 4.40 -6.39 -16.17
N ALA A 200 3.74 -5.23 -16.09
CA ALA A 200 3.85 -4.32 -14.97
C ALA A 200 3.40 -4.98 -13.65
N GLY A 201 2.26 -5.67 -13.66
CA GLY A 201 1.76 -6.42 -12.51
C GLY A 201 2.67 -7.59 -12.13
N GLY A 202 3.13 -8.38 -13.10
CA GLY A 202 4.06 -9.49 -12.89
C GLY A 202 5.39 -9.04 -12.28
N ILE A 203 6.00 -7.96 -12.80
CA ILE A 203 7.23 -7.38 -12.22
C ILE A 203 6.94 -6.85 -10.81
N GLY A 204 5.79 -6.22 -10.55
CA GLY A 204 5.37 -5.83 -9.22
C GLY A 204 5.32 -7.02 -8.24
N GLY A 205 4.77 -8.14 -8.69
CA GLY A 205 4.77 -9.40 -7.94
C GLY A 205 6.16 -9.98 -7.68
N ALA A 206 7.10 -9.86 -8.62
CA ALA A 206 8.49 -10.24 -8.37
C ALA A 206 9.15 -9.31 -7.32
N ILE A 207 8.96 -7.99 -7.46
CA ILE A 207 9.53 -6.97 -6.58
C ILE A 207 9.07 -7.17 -5.14
N VAL A 208 7.79 -7.46 -4.90
CA VAL A 208 7.25 -7.54 -3.53
C VAL A 208 7.91 -8.63 -2.70
N VAL A 209 8.27 -9.77 -3.30
CA VAL A 209 8.99 -10.86 -2.61
C VAL A 209 10.32 -10.36 -2.07
N PHE A 210 11.12 -9.72 -2.93
CA PHE A 210 12.43 -9.22 -2.54
C PHE A 210 12.34 -8.03 -1.59
N ALA A 211 11.35 -7.16 -1.75
CA ALA A 211 11.12 -6.02 -0.86
C ALA A 211 10.78 -6.48 0.56
N ILE A 212 9.88 -7.46 0.72
CA ILE A 212 9.54 -8.03 2.04
C ILE A 212 10.78 -8.59 2.73
N LEU A 213 11.55 -9.42 2.00
CA LEU A 213 12.79 -10.01 2.54
C LEU A 213 13.84 -8.95 2.87
N PHE A 214 13.93 -7.89 2.07
CA PHE A 214 14.84 -6.77 2.32
C PHE A 214 14.52 -6.04 3.63
N PHE A 215 13.26 -5.64 3.84
CA PHE A 215 12.86 -4.97 5.08
C PHE A 215 12.99 -5.86 6.31
N ASP A 216 12.70 -7.15 6.18
CA ASP A 216 12.86 -8.10 7.28
C ASP A 216 14.34 -8.27 7.68
N ASN A 217 15.26 -8.27 6.71
CA ASN A 217 16.71 -8.26 6.96
C ASN A 217 17.20 -6.95 7.62
N LEU A 218 16.55 -5.83 7.34
CA LEU A 218 16.79 -4.55 8.02
C LEU A 218 16.13 -4.47 9.41
N LYS A 219 15.45 -5.54 9.86
CA LYS A 219 14.69 -5.58 11.11
C LYS A 219 13.58 -4.52 11.18
N ILE A 220 13.01 -4.17 10.03
CA ILE A 220 11.84 -3.29 9.92
C ILE A 220 10.60 -4.18 9.93
N ASP A 221 9.87 -4.14 11.05
CA ASP A 221 8.70 -5.01 11.23
C ASP A 221 7.42 -4.39 10.69
N ASP A 222 7.04 -4.89 9.52
CA ASP A 222 5.77 -4.61 8.87
C ASP A 222 4.93 -5.90 8.86
N PRO A 223 3.86 -5.99 9.70
CA PRO A 223 3.08 -7.21 9.86
C PRO A 223 2.42 -7.75 8.60
N VAL A 224 2.04 -6.85 7.69
CA VAL A 224 1.26 -7.21 6.49
C VAL A 224 2.05 -7.02 5.20
N GLY A 225 3.25 -6.46 5.26
CA GLY A 225 4.05 -6.13 4.08
C GLY A 225 3.56 -4.87 3.34
N ALA A 226 2.83 -3.99 4.03
CA ALA A 226 2.29 -2.75 3.48
C ALA A 226 3.35 -1.85 2.83
N ILE A 227 4.54 -1.70 3.43
CA ILE A 227 5.65 -0.91 2.89
C ILE A 227 6.12 -1.50 1.56
N SER A 228 6.18 -2.82 1.46
CA SER A 228 6.63 -3.51 0.24
C SER A 228 5.58 -3.41 -0.85
N VAL A 229 4.33 -3.76 -0.54
CA VAL A 229 3.19 -3.74 -1.48
C VAL A 229 2.86 -2.33 -1.95
N HIS A 230 2.83 -1.34 -1.05
CA HIS A 230 2.38 0.00 -1.39
C HIS A 230 3.55 0.96 -1.65
N GLY A 231 4.56 0.96 -0.78
CA GLY A 231 5.73 1.83 -0.91
C GLY A 231 6.58 1.49 -2.13
N VAL A 232 7.19 0.32 -2.12
CA VAL A 232 8.15 -0.09 -3.16
C VAL A 232 7.44 -0.36 -4.49
N VAL A 233 6.37 -1.14 -4.48
CA VAL A 233 5.65 -1.46 -5.73
C VAL A 233 4.83 -0.26 -6.24
N GLY A 234 4.42 0.68 -5.38
CA GLY A 234 3.81 1.94 -5.82
C GLY A 234 4.79 2.84 -6.59
N MET A 235 6.04 2.93 -6.14
CA MET A 235 7.09 3.57 -6.93
C MET A 235 7.31 2.85 -8.26
N TRP A 236 7.37 1.52 -8.26
CA TRP A 236 7.48 0.72 -9.49
C TRP A 236 6.35 1.02 -10.48
N GLY A 237 5.09 0.98 -10.05
CA GLY A 237 3.95 1.22 -10.95
C GLY A 237 4.01 2.60 -11.60
N THR A 238 4.47 3.60 -10.85
CA THR A 238 4.67 4.95 -11.36
C THR A 238 5.81 5.02 -12.39
N VAL A 239 6.95 4.38 -12.11
CA VAL A 239 8.08 4.30 -13.05
C VAL A 239 7.69 3.51 -14.30
N ALA A 240 6.86 2.47 -14.17
CA ALA A 240 6.41 1.63 -15.28
C ALA A 240 5.62 2.42 -16.33
N VAL A 241 4.87 3.46 -15.95
CA VAL A 241 4.22 4.40 -16.90
C VAL A 241 5.24 5.11 -17.79
N GLY A 242 6.46 5.33 -17.29
CA GLY A 242 7.54 5.96 -18.06
C GLY A 242 8.26 5.03 -19.02
N LEU A 243 7.87 3.75 -19.09
CA LEU A 243 8.48 2.74 -19.96
C LEU A 243 7.65 2.60 -21.24
N PRO A 244 8.12 3.11 -22.39
CA PRO A 244 7.29 3.23 -23.59
C PRO A 244 6.87 1.88 -24.20
N PHE A 245 7.55 0.78 -23.84
CA PHE A 245 7.19 -0.56 -24.30
C PHE A 245 6.06 -1.21 -23.47
N LEU A 246 5.64 -0.59 -22.36
CA LEU A 246 4.49 -1.03 -21.56
C LEU A 246 3.21 -0.24 -21.93
N THR A 247 3.37 0.99 -22.43
CA THR A 247 2.27 1.90 -22.74
C THR A 247 1.79 1.78 -24.19
N MET A 248 0.56 2.22 -24.44
CA MET A 248 0.05 2.39 -25.80
C MET A 248 0.87 3.44 -26.56
N GLU A 249 0.88 3.34 -27.89
CA GLU A 249 1.57 4.31 -28.74
C GLU A 249 1.02 5.72 -28.50
N GLY A 250 1.91 6.69 -28.24
CA GLY A 250 1.55 8.06 -27.93
C GLY A 250 1.09 8.31 -26.48
N ALA A 251 1.02 7.27 -25.64
CA ALA A 251 0.74 7.37 -24.21
C ALA A 251 2.03 7.30 -23.37
N GLY A 252 1.88 7.32 -22.03
CA GLY A 252 2.99 7.32 -21.09
C GLY A 252 3.47 8.72 -20.72
N ALA A 253 4.53 8.77 -19.91
CA ALA A 253 5.10 10.01 -19.41
C ALA A 253 6.62 9.97 -19.42
N PRO A 254 7.33 11.12 -19.43
CA PRO A 254 8.78 11.12 -19.35
C PRO A 254 9.27 10.41 -18.08
N ILE A 255 10.11 9.39 -18.23
CA ILE A 255 10.59 8.57 -17.09
C ILE A 255 11.26 9.42 -15.98
N LEU A 256 11.96 10.48 -16.35
CA LEU A 256 12.57 11.40 -15.39
C LEU A 256 11.52 12.13 -14.54
N VAL A 257 10.40 12.53 -15.15
CA VAL A 257 9.30 13.17 -14.43
C VAL A 257 8.60 12.17 -13.50
N GLN A 258 8.43 10.92 -13.95
CA GLN A 258 7.90 9.83 -13.10
C GLN A 258 8.78 9.60 -11.86
N LEU A 259 10.10 9.59 -12.03
CA LEU A 259 11.06 9.47 -10.93
C LEU A 259 11.01 10.67 -9.98
N ILE A 260 10.97 11.90 -10.51
CA ILE A 260 10.85 13.11 -9.68
C ILE A 260 9.56 13.08 -8.86
N GLY A 261 8.42 12.77 -9.50
CA GLY A 261 7.13 12.75 -8.83
C GLY A 261 7.03 11.68 -7.75
N THR A 262 7.42 10.44 -8.06
CA THR A 262 7.35 9.36 -7.08
C THR A 262 8.29 9.58 -5.90
N LEU A 263 9.50 10.12 -6.12
CA LEU A 263 10.44 10.44 -5.05
C LEU A 263 9.98 11.64 -4.22
N ALA A 264 9.39 12.67 -4.85
CA ALA A 264 8.88 13.83 -4.13
C ALA A 264 7.70 13.45 -3.21
N ILE A 265 6.74 12.67 -3.72
CA ILE A 265 5.58 12.20 -2.94
C ILE A 265 6.04 11.29 -1.80
N SER A 266 6.86 10.29 -2.11
CA SER A 266 7.41 9.35 -1.11
C SER A 266 8.23 10.06 -0.03
N GLY A 267 9.12 10.98 -0.44
CA GLY A 267 9.96 11.75 0.46
C GLY A 267 9.16 12.68 1.37
N PHE A 268 8.14 13.35 0.84
CA PHE A 268 7.24 14.18 1.63
C PHE A 268 6.45 13.35 2.64
N ALA A 269 5.84 12.25 2.20
CA ALA A 269 5.06 11.37 3.08
C ALA A 269 5.91 10.80 4.22
N PHE A 270 7.13 10.36 3.91
CA PHE A 270 8.10 9.88 4.89
C PHE A 270 8.50 10.98 5.88
N ALA A 271 8.95 12.14 5.41
CA ALA A 271 9.41 13.22 6.26
C ALA A 271 8.29 13.77 7.16
N PHE A 272 7.11 14.00 6.59
CA PHE A 272 5.94 14.47 7.34
C PHE A 272 5.55 13.46 8.43
N SER A 273 5.45 12.19 8.06
CA SER A 273 5.03 11.15 9.01
C SER A 273 6.07 10.91 10.10
N LEU A 274 7.36 10.99 9.77
CA LEU A 274 8.46 10.89 10.74
C LEU A 274 8.38 12.01 11.78
N ILE A 275 8.10 13.24 11.34
CA ILE A 275 7.95 14.39 12.23
C ILE A 275 6.73 14.24 13.12
N ILE A 276 5.54 14.01 12.55
CA ILE A 276 4.28 13.95 13.33
C ILE A 276 4.30 12.76 14.29
N PHE A 277 4.67 11.57 13.81
CA PHE A 277 4.68 10.38 14.65
C PHE A 277 5.81 10.45 15.70
N GLY A 278 6.93 11.11 15.39
CA GLY A 278 7.99 11.43 16.33
C GLY A 278 7.53 12.39 17.46
N ILE A 279 6.75 13.42 17.12
CA ILE A 279 6.14 14.33 18.11
C ILE A 279 5.18 13.56 19.01
N LEU A 280 4.32 12.71 18.45
CA LEU A 280 3.41 11.86 19.24
C LEU A 280 4.17 10.94 20.19
N LYS A 281 5.28 10.33 19.71
CA LYS A 281 6.15 9.49 20.54
C LYS A 281 6.75 10.27 21.71
N ALA A 282 7.16 11.51 21.49
CA ALA A 282 7.77 12.36 22.52
C ALA A 282 6.76 12.96 23.52
N THR A 283 5.45 12.95 23.21
CA THR A 283 4.43 13.62 24.01
C THR A 283 3.50 12.65 24.72
N ILE A 284 2.74 11.84 23.98
CA ILE A 284 1.70 10.94 24.52
C ILE A 284 2.04 9.45 24.41
N GLY A 285 3.17 9.14 23.77
CA GLY A 285 3.64 7.80 23.46
C GLY A 285 2.91 7.19 22.26
N VAL A 286 3.56 6.32 21.48
CA VAL A 286 2.97 5.70 20.26
C VAL A 286 2.85 4.18 20.34
N ARG A 287 3.45 3.57 21.35
CA ARG A 287 3.42 2.13 21.58
C ARG A 287 2.65 1.83 22.85
N VAL A 288 1.94 0.71 22.88
CA VAL A 288 1.34 0.18 24.10
C VAL A 288 2.40 -0.33 25.08
N GLU A 289 1.98 -0.58 26.31
CA GLU A 289 2.85 -1.19 27.33
C GLU A 289 3.17 -2.65 26.96
N GLU A 290 4.32 -3.14 27.44
CA GLU A 290 4.79 -4.48 27.08
C GLU A 290 3.81 -5.59 27.48
N GLU A 291 3.17 -5.44 28.64
CA GLU A 291 2.18 -6.40 29.13
C GLU A 291 0.92 -6.44 28.23
N GLU A 292 0.52 -5.30 27.69
CA GLU A 292 -0.62 -5.19 26.76
C GLU A 292 -0.28 -5.81 25.39
N GLU A 293 0.95 -5.59 24.89
CA GLU A 293 1.41 -6.20 23.65
C GLU A 293 1.44 -7.73 23.74
N VAL A 294 1.85 -8.29 24.88
CA VAL A 294 1.87 -9.75 25.09
C VAL A 294 0.48 -10.35 25.29
N LYS A 295 -0.42 -9.66 26.00
CA LYS A 295 -1.81 -10.10 26.20
C LYS A 295 -2.66 -10.02 24.92
N GLY A 296 -2.26 -9.15 23.99
CA GLY A 296 -3.01 -8.84 22.78
C GLY A 296 -3.89 -7.61 22.96
N LEU A 297 -3.85 -6.71 21.96
CA LEU A 297 -4.54 -5.41 22.03
C LEU A 297 -6.05 -5.53 22.17
N ASP A 298 -6.68 -6.55 21.59
CA ASP A 298 -8.14 -6.72 21.70
C ASP A 298 -8.57 -6.90 23.17
N VAL A 299 -7.82 -7.69 23.94
CA VAL A 299 -8.11 -7.92 25.35
C VAL A 299 -7.77 -6.68 26.18
N ALA A 300 -6.66 -6.00 25.88
CA ALA A 300 -6.22 -4.81 26.61
C ALA A 300 -7.11 -3.59 26.36
N GLU A 301 -7.51 -3.34 25.12
CA GLU A 301 -8.26 -2.14 24.71
C GLU A 301 -9.78 -2.35 24.68
N HIS A 302 -10.26 -3.57 24.40
CA HIS A 302 -11.69 -3.87 24.22
C HIS A 302 -12.25 -4.84 25.27
N GLY A 303 -11.40 -5.44 26.10
CA GLY A 303 -11.81 -6.34 27.18
C GLY A 303 -12.30 -7.71 26.71
N ILE A 304 -12.21 -8.01 25.42
CA ILE A 304 -12.64 -9.28 24.81
C ILE A 304 -11.68 -9.69 23.69
N PRO A 305 -11.38 -10.98 23.52
CA PRO A 305 -10.57 -11.44 22.38
C PRO A 305 -11.40 -11.36 21.08
N ALA A 306 -10.76 -11.03 19.96
CA ALA A 306 -11.43 -10.97 18.65
C ALA A 306 -11.91 -12.34 18.13
N TYR A 307 -11.26 -13.43 18.57
CA TYR A 307 -11.61 -14.81 18.24
C TYR A 307 -11.82 -15.61 19.54
N GLY A 308 -12.70 -16.61 19.53
CA GLY A 308 -13.15 -17.33 20.73
C GLY A 308 -12.02 -17.90 21.61
N ALA A 309 -12.35 -18.14 22.89
CA ALA A 309 -11.42 -18.44 23.98
C ALA A 309 -10.50 -19.67 23.82
N GLU A 310 -10.68 -20.51 22.78
CA GLU A 310 -9.87 -21.73 22.58
C GLU A 310 -8.41 -21.47 22.17
N ASN A 311 -8.09 -20.27 21.66
CA ASN A 311 -6.72 -19.94 21.22
C ASN A 311 -5.85 -19.30 22.32
N ALA A 312 -6.38 -19.10 23.52
CA ALA A 312 -5.65 -18.48 24.63
C ALA A 312 -4.81 -19.48 25.46
N GLU A 313 -4.92 -20.79 25.19
CA GLU A 313 -4.26 -21.86 25.96
C GLU A 313 -3.33 -22.80 25.14
N MET A 314 -2.85 -22.39 23.95
CA MET A 314 -1.81 -23.13 23.21
C MET A 314 -0.49 -22.38 23.07
#